data_AF-A0A0Q9ZMC2-F1
#
_entry.id   AF-A0A0Q9ZMC2-F1
#
_cell.length_a   1.000
_cell.length_b   1.000
_cell.length_c   1.000
_cell.angle_alpha   90.00
_cell.angle_beta   90.00
_cell.angle_gamma   90.00
#
_symmetry.space_group_name_H-M   'P 1'
#
loop_
_entity.id
_entity.type
_entity.pdbx_description
1 polymer ?
#
loop_
_entity_poly.entity_id
_entity_poly.type
_entity_poly.pdbx_seq_one_letter_code
_entity_poly.pdbx_strand_id
1 'polypeptide(L)'
;MLNKIATTQYNDWVGGAAFDDADIRTLSDYVKDAGYIQSNEVIFSFEATYSNTARNFTVNISYTDMSYDEFKNSGTTLSNASLELTLEEFFVLFKRANFAVAKKGL
;
A
#
# COMPACT_ATOMS: atom_id res chain seq x y z
N MET A 1 3.07 -6.31 9.99
CA MET A 1 4.30 -6.81 9.32
C MET A 1 4.58 -5.90 8.14
N LEU A 2 5.81 -5.38 8.03
CA LEU A 2 6.24 -4.55 6.90
C LEU A 2 6.35 -5.34 5.60
N ASN A 3 6.83 -6.59 5.69
CA ASN A 3 6.94 -7.48 4.55
C ASN A 3 5.55 -8.03 4.19
N LYS A 4 4.89 -7.36 3.26
CA LYS A 4 3.67 -7.83 2.61
C LYS A 4 4.04 -8.64 1.38
N ILE A 5 3.35 -9.75 1.17
CA ILE A 5 3.50 -10.60 -0.03
C ILE A 5 2.15 -10.58 -0.75
N ALA A 6 2.14 -10.12 -1.99
CA ALA A 6 0.93 -10.15 -2.81
C ALA A 6 0.54 -11.61 -3.12
N THR A 7 -0.76 -11.92 -3.05
CA THR A 7 -1.30 -13.25 -3.32
C THR A 7 -2.71 -13.17 -3.90
N THR A 8 -3.13 -14.22 -4.61
CA THR A 8 -4.50 -14.39 -5.14
C THR A 8 -5.01 -15.80 -4.82
N GLN A 9 -6.27 -16.10 -5.18
CA GLN A 9 -6.95 -17.38 -4.85
C GLN A 9 -6.18 -18.64 -5.28
N TYR A 10 -5.33 -18.55 -6.31
CA TYR A 10 -4.50 -19.67 -6.78
C TYR A 10 -3.00 -19.41 -6.69
N ASN A 11 -2.59 -18.14 -6.56
CA ASN A 11 -1.18 -17.74 -6.39
C ASN A 11 -0.23 -18.35 -7.45
N ASP A 12 -0.71 -18.45 -8.69
CA ASP A 12 0.00 -19.06 -9.83
C ASP A 12 1.13 -18.18 -10.38
N TRP A 13 1.08 -16.88 -10.09
CA TRP A 13 2.05 -15.89 -10.51
C TRP A 13 2.59 -15.17 -9.28
N VAL A 14 3.89 -14.91 -9.28
CA VAL A 14 4.60 -14.19 -8.23
C VAL A 14 5.39 -13.07 -8.87
N GLY A 15 5.53 -11.95 -8.17
CA GLY A 15 6.24 -10.81 -8.68
C GLY A 15 6.35 -9.70 -7.66
N GLY A 16 6.85 -8.56 -8.13
CA GLY A 16 7.04 -7.36 -7.34
C GLY A 16 6.56 -6.12 -8.06
N ALA A 17 6.50 -5.03 -7.30
CA ALA A 17 6.23 -3.71 -7.82
C ALA A 17 7.31 -2.73 -7.34
N ALA A 18 7.54 -1.68 -8.12
CA ALA A 18 8.40 -0.57 -7.76
C ALA A 18 7.63 0.75 -7.93
N PHE A 19 7.83 1.63 -6.95
CA PHE A 19 7.27 2.98 -6.84
C PHE A 19 8.40 3.93 -6.46
N ASP A 20 8.21 5.23 -6.70
CA ASP A 20 9.11 6.26 -6.19
C ASP A 20 8.54 7.00 -4.97
N ASP A 21 9.38 7.75 -4.26
CA ASP A 21 8.96 8.49 -3.06
C ASP A 21 7.91 9.57 -3.36
N ALA A 22 7.83 10.07 -4.61
CA ALA A 22 6.80 11.04 -4.97
C ALA A 22 5.42 10.38 -5.02
N ASP A 23 5.35 9.11 -5.43
CA ASP A 23 4.12 8.33 -5.39
C ASP A 23 3.64 8.12 -3.95
N ILE A 24 4.55 7.78 -3.02
CA ILE A 24 4.21 7.58 -1.60
C ILE A 24 3.74 8.88 -0.94
N ARG A 25 4.33 10.03 -1.31
CA ARG A 25 3.85 11.34 -0.83
C ARG A 25 2.41 11.60 -1.26
N THR A 26 2.09 11.34 -2.52
CA THR A 26 0.73 11.54 -3.06
C THR A 26 -0.29 10.66 -2.34
N LEU A 27 0.03 9.39 -2.11
CA LEU A 27 -0.81 8.52 -1.28
C LEU A 27 -0.95 9.04 0.15
N SER A 28 0.14 9.49 0.78
CA SER A 28 0.12 10.04 2.14
C SER A 28 -0.76 11.28 2.25
N ASP A 29 -0.67 12.19 1.29
CA ASP A 29 -1.45 13.43 1.28
C ASP A 29 -2.94 13.09 1.12
N TYR A 30 -3.27 12.20 0.17
CA TYR A 30 -4.64 11.74 -0.05
C TYR A 30 -5.28 11.14 1.21
N VAL A 31 -4.59 10.23 1.91
CA VAL A 31 -5.18 9.57 3.09
C VAL A 31 -5.29 10.50 4.30
N LYS A 32 -4.43 11.52 4.39
CA LYS A 32 -4.50 12.56 5.42
C LYS A 32 -5.66 13.51 5.15
N ASP A 33 -5.80 13.99 3.91
CA ASP A 33 -6.88 14.86 3.50
C ASP A 33 -8.26 14.20 3.65
N ALA A 34 -8.33 12.89 3.38
CA ALA A 34 -9.53 12.09 3.58
C ALA A 34 -9.79 11.67 5.04
N GLY A 35 -8.86 11.98 5.97
CA GLY A 35 -9.03 11.72 7.40
C GLY A 35 -8.83 10.27 7.84
N TYR A 36 -8.19 9.43 7.02
CA TYR A 36 -7.85 8.05 7.39
C TYR A 36 -6.71 7.97 8.41
N ILE A 37 -5.78 8.94 8.36
CA ILE A 37 -4.65 9.07 9.29
C ILE A 37 -4.44 10.55 9.67
N GLN A 38 -3.76 10.79 10.77
CA GLN A 38 -3.41 12.13 11.26
C GLN A 38 -2.23 12.73 10.50
N SER A 39 -2.08 14.06 10.59
CA SER A 39 -1.02 14.81 9.89
C SER A 39 0.41 14.37 10.24
N ASN A 40 0.64 13.97 11.49
CA ASN A 40 1.93 13.51 12.01
C ASN A 40 2.20 12.02 11.74
N GLU A 41 1.22 11.26 11.21
CA GLU A 41 1.38 9.84 10.92
C GLU A 41 2.04 9.62 9.55
N VAL A 42 2.81 8.55 9.45
CA VAL A 42 3.62 8.17 8.30
C VAL A 42 3.25 6.76 7.86
N ILE A 43 3.09 6.57 6.54
CA ILE A 43 2.84 5.27 5.94
C ILE A 43 4.16 4.50 5.82
N PHE A 44 4.16 3.27 6.29
CA PHE A 44 5.31 2.36 6.24
C PHE A 44 5.16 1.27 5.18
N SER A 45 3.93 0.88 4.87
CA SER A 45 3.63 -0.03 3.77
C SER A 45 2.18 0.13 3.32
N PHE A 46 1.90 -0.31 2.10
CA PHE A 46 0.55 -0.47 1.61
C PHE A 46 0.42 -1.77 0.80
N GLU A 47 -0.80 -2.25 0.70
CA GLU A 47 -1.19 -3.41 -0.10
C GLU A 47 -2.48 -3.07 -0.83
N ALA A 48 -2.48 -3.20 -2.16
CA ALA A 48 -3.64 -2.88 -3.00
C ALA A 48 -4.14 -4.13 -3.70
N THR A 49 -5.45 -4.40 -3.59
CA THR A 49 -6.11 -5.54 -4.19
C THR A 49 -7.27 -5.07 -5.05
N TYR A 50 -7.27 -5.44 -6.33
CA TYR A 50 -8.40 -5.18 -7.22
C TYR A 50 -9.45 -6.30 -7.15
N SER A 51 -10.72 -5.92 -7.05
CA SER A 51 -11.86 -6.83 -7.16
C SER A 51 -12.63 -6.57 -8.45
N ASN A 52 -12.70 -7.54 -9.36
CA ASN A 52 -13.50 -7.40 -10.58
C ASN A 52 -15.02 -7.34 -10.29
N THR A 53 -15.46 -7.96 -9.18
CA THR A 53 -16.88 -7.96 -8.78
C THR A 53 -17.30 -6.59 -8.28
N ALA A 54 -16.49 -5.96 -7.42
CA ALA A 54 -16.78 -4.64 -6.84
C ALA A 54 -16.28 -3.48 -7.72
N ARG A 55 -15.45 -3.77 -8.74
CA ARG A 55 -14.85 -2.80 -9.68
C ARG A 55 -14.04 -1.70 -8.97
N ASN A 56 -13.37 -2.05 -7.88
CA ASN A 56 -12.61 -1.16 -7.04
C ASN A 56 -11.32 -1.81 -6.55
N PHE A 57 -10.43 -0.97 -6.02
CA PHE A 57 -9.25 -1.36 -5.26
C PHE A 57 -9.53 -1.20 -3.77
N THR A 58 -9.30 -2.25 -3.01
CA THR A 58 -9.11 -2.13 -1.56
C THR A 58 -7.62 -1.86 -1.32
N VAL A 59 -7.29 -0.71 -0.75
CA VAL A 59 -5.93 -0.36 -0.34
C VAL A 59 -5.84 -0.42 1.18
N ASN A 60 -4.98 -1.30 1.69
CA ASN A 60 -4.67 -1.41 3.11
C ASN A 60 -3.34 -0.72 3.37
N ILE A 61 -3.32 0.29 4.24
CA ILE A 61 -2.11 0.98 4.65
C ILE A 61 -1.72 0.58 6.07
N SER A 62 -0.42 0.47 6.34
CA SER A 62 0.14 0.33 7.67
C SER A 62 0.93 1.59 8.03
N TYR A 63 0.61 2.21 9.18
CA TYR A 63 1.12 3.53 9.56
C TYR A 63 1.41 3.64 11.06
N THR A 64 2.14 4.70 11.43
CA THR A 64 2.41 5.11 12.83
C THR A 64 2.84 6.57 12.85
N ASP A 65 2.76 7.21 14.01
CA ASP A 65 3.34 8.51 14.33
C ASP A 65 4.85 8.46 14.67
N MET A 66 5.42 7.26 14.78
CA MET A 66 6.86 7.06 15.02
C MET A 66 7.69 7.22 13.74
N SER A 67 8.93 7.68 13.90
CA SER A 67 9.93 7.62 12.83
C SER A 67 10.33 6.17 12.51
N TYR A 68 10.97 5.96 11.35
CA TYR A 68 11.45 4.64 10.94
C TYR A 68 12.42 4.01 11.94
N ASP A 69 13.36 4.81 12.46
CA ASP A 69 14.36 4.34 13.43
C ASP A 69 13.72 3.99 14.78
N GLU A 70 12.74 4.78 15.24
CA GLU A 70 11.99 4.48 16.45
C GLU A 70 11.16 3.19 16.30
N PHE A 71 10.43 3.07 15.19
CA PHE A 71 9.63 1.88 14.91
C PHE A 71 10.49 0.61 14.91
N LYS A 72 11.64 0.65 14.19
CA LYS A 72 12.57 -0.47 14.08
C LYS A 72 13.10 -0.95 15.43
N ASN A 73 13.28 -0.04 16.39
CA ASN A 73 13.81 -0.35 17.72
C ASN A 73 12.71 -0.67 18.76
N SER A 74 11.47 -0.27 18.51
CA SER A 74 10.38 -0.38 19.49
C SER A 74 9.78 -1.78 19.62
N GLY A 75 9.80 -2.58 18.55
CA GLY A 75 9.05 -3.85 18.47
C GLY A 75 7.52 -3.67 18.46
N THR A 76 7.04 -2.43 18.33
CA THR A 76 5.61 -2.09 18.30
C THR A 76 4.97 -2.55 16.98
N THR A 77 3.65 -2.73 16.99
CA THR A 77 2.86 -3.04 15.79
C THR A 77 2.34 -1.78 15.11
N LEU A 78 2.37 -1.75 13.78
CA LEU A 78 1.76 -0.67 13.01
C LEU A 78 0.23 -0.69 13.12
N SER A 79 -0.36 0.50 13.16
CA SER A 79 -1.79 0.70 12.94
C SER A 79 -2.14 0.41 11.48
N ASN A 80 -3.40 0.08 11.19
CA ASN A 80 -3.85 -0.23 9.84
C ASN A 80 -5.15 0.53 9.52
N ALA A 81 -5.27 0.99 8.28
CA ALA A 81 -6.50 1.52 7.72
C ALA A 81 -6.76 0.88 6.36
N SER A 82 -8.03 0.72 6.03
CA SER A 82 -8.48 0.21 4.73
C SER A 82 -9.35 1.26 4.07
N LEU A 83 -9.09 1.50 2.79
CA LEU A 83 -9.81 2.44 1.97
C LEU A 83 -10.18 1.78 0.64
N GLU A 84 -11.35 2.14 0.13
CA GLU A 84 -11.87 1.66 -1.15
C GLU A 84 -11.70 2.78 -2.17
N LEU A 85 -11.00 2.47 -3.27
CA LEU A 85 -10.72 3.40 -4.36
C LEU A 85 -11.31 2.86 -5.65
N THR A 86 -11.87 3.73 -6.48
CA THR A 86 -12.15 3.39 -7.86
C THR A 86 -10.86 3.10 -8.63
N LEU A 87 -11.00 2.52 -9.82
CA LEU A 87 -9.86 2.27 -10.71
C LEU A 87 -9.12 3.57 -11.05
N GLU A 88 -9.87 4.64 -11.33
CA GLU A 88 -9.31 5.95 -11.67
C GLU A 88 -8.58 6.56 -10.49
N GLU A 89 -9.22 6.62 -9.32
CA GLU A 89 -8.62 7.14 -8.09
C GLU A 89 -7.33 6.40 -7.73
N PHE A 90 -7.28 5.07 -7.90
CA PHE A 90 -6.07 4.32 -7.61
C PHE A 90 -4.91 4.72 -8.53
N PHE A 91 -5.13 4.78 -9.85
CA PHE A 91 -4.03 5.08 -10.78
C PHE A 91 -3.56 6.54 -10.75
N VAL A 92 -4.40 7.49 -10.33
CA VAL A 92 -3.96 8.89 -10.19
C VAL A 92 -3.04 9.13 -8.99
N LEU A 93 -3.04 8.22 -7.99
CA LEU A 93 -2.16 8.34 -6.83
C LEU A 93 -0.67 8.08 -7.15
N PHE A 94 -0.38 7.35 -8.23
CA PHE A 94 0.97 6.95 -8.58
C PHE A 94 1.34 7.53 -9.95
N LYS A 95 2.32 8.44 -9.96
CA LYS A 95 2.91 8.97 -11.19
C LYS A 95 3.64 7.88 -11.97
N ARG A 96 4.32 6.95 -11.29
CA ARG A 96 5.12 5.88 -11.91
C ARG A 96 5.07 4.57 -11.11
N ALA A 97 4.15 3.68 -11.49
CA ALA A 97 4.14 2.30 -10.99
C ALA A 97 4.75 1.34 -12.02
N ASN A 98 5.68 0.48 -11.60
CA ASN A 98 6.21 -0.62 -12.41
C ASN A 98 5.86 -1.97 -11.77
N PHE A 99 5.35 -2.91 -12.57
CA PHE A 99 5.00 -4.25 -12.13
C PHE A 99 5.75 -5.28 -12.96
N ALA A 100 6.36 -6.26 -12.30
CA ALA A 100 7.03 -7.38 -12.95
C ALA A 100 6.57 -8.68 -12.29
N VAL A 101 6.00 -9.59 -13.10
CA VAL A 101 5.44 -10.85 -12.63
C VAL A 101 5.90 -12.01 -13.53
N ALA A 102 6.07 -13.17 -12.91
CA ALA A 102 6.39 -14.42 -13.60
C ALA A 102 5.53 -15.56 -13.05
N LYS A 103 5.41 -16.64 -13.82
CA LYS A 103 4.73 -17.85 -13.35
C LYS A 103 5.53 -18.43 -12.18
N LYS A 104 4.84 -18.72 -11.09
CA LYS A 104 5.46 -19.26 -9.88
C LYS A 104 6.12 -20.60 -10.18
N GLY A 105 7.36 -20.77 -9.72
CA GLY A 105 8.15 -21.98 -9.94
C GLY A 105 9.03 -21.96 -11.19
N LEU A 106 9.01 -20.87 -11.97
CA LEU A 106 10.09 -20.49 -12.89
C LEU A 106 11.10 -19.62 -12.14
#